data_AF-A0A5A5TY95-F1
#
_entry.id   AF-A0A5A5TY95-F1
#
_cell.length_a   1.000
_cell.length_b   1.000
_cell.length_c   1.000
_cell.angle_alpha   90.00
_cell.angle_beta   90.00
_cell.angle_gamma   90.00
#
_symmetry.space_group_name_H-M   'P 1'
#
loop_
_entity.id
_entity.type
_entity.pdbx_description
1 polymer ?
#
loop_
_entity_poly.entity_id
_entity_poly.type
_entity_poly.pdbx_seq_one_letter_code
_entity_poly.pdbx_strand_id
1 'polypeptide(L)'
;MKKYEEAEQDYKDGFSLADIAQKYDVSVGTVRSWKSRHWTTNVATKTQRVAKNVAVTKPTEKAIDELSDSELTDKQKAFVLEYLRISNATQSYINVYDVDRKTAFVTGPRLLGNVRVQNEIKRLRKAKLQELGVDAFDLMEDMVIEARADIGDFIDFGKYDMLNVDFDGDVKLDTEDNPEVFHKSWLQFKDKDKIDTKPIKAMRIGKDGPVVELHDRNKARQLLLEYLNKNIGDSDDVQIIGFDRRKANAERSETS
;
A
#
# COMPACT_ATOMS: atom_id res chain seq x y z
N MET A 1 -6.66 -49.01 -27.99
CA MET A 1 -6.26 -47.66 -28.43
C MET A 1 -5.67 -46.95 -27.23
N LYS A 2 -4.75 -45.99 -27.41
CA LYS A 2 -4.23 -45.25 -26.24
C LYS A 2 -5.20 -44.12 -25.89
N LYS A 3 -5.45 -43.88 -24.59
CA LYS A 3 -6.44 -42.88 -24.11
C LYS A 3 -6.28 -41.49 -24.75
N TYR A 4 -5.05 -41.11 -25.10
CA TYR A 4 -4.78 -39.81 -25.71
C TYR A 4 -5.16 -39.72 -27.19
N GLU A 5 -5.29 -40.84 -27.92
CA GLU A 5 -5.70 -40.88 -29.33
C GLU A 5 -7.22 -40.69 -29.44
N GLU A 6 -7.98 -41.36 -28.58
CA GLU A 6 -9.44 -41.20 -28.48
C GLU A 6 -9.81 -39.78 -28.00
N ALA A 7 -9.07 -39.26 -27.02
CA ALA A 7 -9.22 -37.88 -26.56
C ALA A 7 -8.87 -36.82 -27.63
N GLU A 8 -8.00 -37.14 -28.61
CA GLU A 8 -7.74 -36.26 -29.75
C GLU A 8 -8.95 -36.14 -30.66
N GLN A 9 -9.64 -37.27 -30.89
CA GLN A 9 -10.83 -37.31 -31.71
C GLN A 9 -11.97 -36.53 -31.04
N ASP A 10 -12.20 -36.76 -29.74
CA ASP A 10 -13.18 -35.98 -28.97
C ASP A 10 -12.89 -34.47 -29.03
N TYR A 11 -11.62 -34.08 -28.98
CA TYR A 11 -11.22 -32.69 -29.13
C TYR A 11 -11.49 -32.13 -30.54
N LYS A 12 -11.24 -32.93 -31.60
CA LYS A 12 -11.57 -32.57 -32.99
C LYS A 12 -13.08 -32.49 -33.24
N ASP A 13 -13.84 -33.29 -32.50
CA ASP A 13 -15.30 -33.32 -32.53
C ASP A 13 -15.92 -32.18 -31.70
N GLY A 14 -15.10 -31.31 -31.08
CA GLY A 14 -15.51 -30.05 -30.46
C GLY A 14 -15.71 -30.09 -28.94
N PHE A 15 -15.37 -31.19 -28.27
CA PHE A 15 -15.48 -31.27 -26.80
C PHE A 15 -14.46 -30.35 -26.11
N SER A 16 -14.88 -29.74 -24.99
CA SER A 16 -13.96 -28.96 -24.18
C SER A 16 -12.94 -29.87 -23.47
N LEU A 17 -11.78 -29.33 -23.10
CA LEU A 17 -10.76 -30.10 -22.36
C LEU A 17 -11.26 -30.58 -20.99
N ALA A 18 -12.26 -29.89 -20.41
CA ALA A 18 -12.90 -30.28 -19.16
C ALA A 18 -13.81 -31.50 -19.36
N ASP A 19 -14.59 -31.52 -20.44
CA ASP A 19 -15.47 -32.65 -20.77
C ASP A 19 -14.66 -33.91 -21.08
N ILE A 20 -13.53 -33.76 -21.79
CA ILE A 20 -12.59 -34.85 -22.05
C ILE A 20 -11.95 -35.33 -20.73
N ALA A 21 -11.54 -34.41 -19.85
CA ALA A 21 -10.98 -34.78 -18.55
C ALA A 21 -11.96 -35.62 -17.71
N GLN A 22 -13.23 -35.23 -17.71
CA GLN A 22 -14.30 -35.96 -17.03
C GLN A 22 -14.58 -37.32 -17.70
N LYS A 23 -14.61 -37.38 -19.03
CA LYS A 23 -14.87 -38.63 -19.79
C LYS A 23 -13.80 -39.70 -19.57
N TYR A 24 -12.53 -39.31 -19.46
CA TYR A 24 -11.41 -40.24 -19.29
C TYR A 24 -10.94 -40.43 -17.84
N ASP A 25 -11.63 -39.80 -16.88
CA ASP A 25 -11.29 -39.76 -15.45
C ASP A 25 -9.84 -39.32 -15.20
N VAL A 26 -9.48 -38.16 -15.74
CA VAL A 26 -8.16 -37.55 -15.60
C VAL A 26 -8.26 -36.07 -15.28
N SER A 27 -7.18 -35.48 -14.77
CA SER A 27 -7.14 -34.02 -14.58
C SER A 27 -7.13 -33.27 -15.93
N VAL A 28 -7.67 -32.06 -15.97
CA VAL A 28 -7.57 -31.16 -17.13
C VAL A 28 -6.10 -30.90 -17.51
N GLY A 29 -5.19 -30.87 -16.52
CA GLY A 29 -3.76 -30.77 -16.74
C GLY A 29 -3.18 -31.95 -17.54
N THR A 30 -3.69 -33.16 -17.31
CA THR A 30 -3.32 -34.37 -18.07
C THR A 30 -3.74 -34.24 -19.53
N VAL A 31 -4.97 -33.76 -19.79
CA VAL A 31 -5.49 -33.56 -21.16
C VAL A 31 -4.69 -32.49 -21.90
N ARG A 32 -4.32 -31.38 -21.23
CA ARG A 32 -3.42 -30.35 -21.78
C ARG A 32 -2.05 -30.94 -22.15
N SER A 33 -1.52 -31.83 -21.33
CA SER A 33 -0.27 -32.54 -21.63
C SER A 33 -0.39 -33.47 -22.83
N TRP A 34 -1.53 -34.13 -23.02
CA TRP A 34 -1.77 -34.96 -24.21
C TRP A 34 -1.83 -34.11 -25.48
N LYS A 35 -2.58 -32.99 -25.43
CA LYS A 35 -2.64 -32.02 -26.52
C LYS A 35 -1.27 -31.53 -26.96
N SER A 36 -0.41 -31.15 -26.01
CA SER A 36 0.93 -30.65 -26.29
C SER A 36 1.91 -31.70 -26.81
N ARG A 37 1.75 -32.98 -26.44
CA ARG A 37 2.74 -34.04 -26.73
C ARG A 37 2.36 -34.95 -27.87
N HIS A 38 1.06 -35.09 -28.15
CA HIS A 38 0.55 -36.11 -29.06
C HIS A 38 -0.31 -35.52 -30.18
N TRP A 39 -1.10 -34.47 -29.92
CA TRP A 39 -2.02 -33.92 -30.94
C TRP A 39 -1.34 -32.88 -31.85
N THR A 40 -0.15 -32.40 -31.48
CA THR A 40 0.65 -31.47 -32.28
C THR A 40 1.91 -32.16 -32.82
N THR A 41 2.11 -32.12 -34.14
CA THR A 41 3.15 -32.86 -34.88
C THR A 41 4.58 -32.35 -34.69
N ASN A 42 4.85 -31.48 -33.72
CA ASN A 42 6.19 -30.99 -33.39
C ASN A 42 6.56 -31.37 -31.96
N VAL A 43 6.98 -32.62 -31.77
CA VAL A 43 7.49 -33.08 -30.48
C VAL A 43 9.00 -32.87 -30.46
N ALA A 44 9.46 -31.83 -29.77
CA ALA A 44 10.89 -31.62 -29.53
C ALA A 44 11.45 -32.81 -28.71
N THR A 45 12.38 -33.54 -29.31
CA THR A 45 13.18 -34.59 -28.67
C THR A 45 14.01 -34.01 -27.52
N LYS A 46 14.07 -34.77 -26.42
CA LYS A 46 14.82 -34.53 -25.17
C LYS A 46 15.94 -33.48 -25.31
N THR A 47 15.64 -32.23 -24.96
CA THR A 47 16.65 -31.22 -24.69
C THR A 47 16.98 -31.28 -23.21
N GLN A 48 18.27 -31.32 -22.88
CA GLN A 48 18.76 -31.18 -21.50
C GLN A 48 18.01 -30.04 -20.80
N ARG A 49 17.54 -30.29 -19.57
CA ARG A 49 16.93 -29.27 -18.72
C ARG A 49 17.98 -28.22 -18.38
N VAL A 50 18.17 -27.26 -19.28
CA VAL A 50 18.67 -25.95 -18.90
C VAL A 50 17.55 -25.35 -18.07
N ALA A 51 17.82 -25.05 -16.80
CA ALA A 51 16.88 -24.30 -15.98
C ALA A 51 16.60 -22.99 -16.70
N LYS A 52 15.48 -22.92 -17.43
CA LYS A 52 14.95 -21.64 -17.86
C LYS A 52 14.70 -20.89 -16.56
N ASN A 53 15.31 -19.71 -16.42
CA ASN A 53 14.80 -18.69 -15.52
C ASN A 53 13.36 -18.45 -15.96
N VAL A 54 12.43 -19.20 -15.37
CA VAL A 54 11.01 -18.96 -15.51
C VAL A 54 10.85 -17.56 -14.97
N ALA A 55 10.48 -16.61 -15.82
CA ALA A 55 10.11 -15.28 -15.37
C ALA A 55 9.13 -15.51 -14.21
N VAL A 56 9.53 -15.11 -13.00
CA VAL A 56 8.68 -15.25 -11.83
C VAL A 56 7.45 -14.43 -12.16
N THR A 57 6.34 -15.11 -12.47
CA THR A 57 5.09 -14.44 -12.81
C THR A 57 4.73 -13.58 -11.61
N LYS A 58 4.51 -12.29 -11.87
CA LYS A 58 4.26 -11.36 -10.78
C LYS A 58 2.98 -11.76 -10.07
N PRO A 59 2.88 -11.62 -8.73
CA PRO A 59 1.67 -11.99 -8.00
C PRO A 59 0.40 -11.39 -8.60
N THR A 60 0.44 -10.14 -9.08
CA THR A 60 -0.70 -9.48 -9.72
C THR A 60 -1.06 -10.10 -11.07
N GLU A 61 -0.08 -10.41 -11.91
CA GLU A 61 -0.31 -11.08 -13.21
C GLU A 61 -0.99 -12.43 -12.99
N LYS A 62 -0.47 -13.22 -12.05
CA LYS A 62 -1.10 -14.48 -11.65
C LYS A 62 -2.53 -14.26 -11.18
N ALA A 63 -2.78 -13.26 -10.33
CA ALA A 63 -4.12 -13.00 -9.82
C ALA A 63 -5.11 -12.56 -10.92
N ILE A 64 -4.65 -11.83 -11.94
CA ILE A 64 -5.46 -11.47 -13.12
C ILE A 64 -5.79 -12.72 -13.94
N ASP A 65 -4.83 -13.63 -14.12
CA ASP A 65 -5.08 -14.90 -14.81
C ASP A 65 -6.16 -15.72 -14.09
N GLU A 66 -6.07 -15.92 -12.77
CA GLU A 66 -7.11 -16.67 -12.05
C GLU A 66 -8.43 -15.86 -11.89
N LEU A 67 -8.44 -14.52 -12.09
CA LEU A 67 -9.70 -13.77 -12.28
C LEU A 67 -10.35 -14.14 -13.62
N SER A 68 -9.57 -14.34 -14.68
CA SER A 68 -10.08 -14.72 -16.00
C SER A 68 -10.79 -16.08 -15.98
N ASP A 69 -10.33 -17.00 -15.13
CA ASP A 69 -10.91 -18.33 -14.90
C ASP A 69 -12.08 -18.34 -13.88
N SER A 70 -12.45 -17.19 -13.28
CA SER A 70 -13.52 -17.14 -12.27
C SER A 70 -14.93 -17.28 -12.87
N GLU A 71 -15.90 -17.64 -12.01
CA GLU A 71 -17.34 -17.71 -12.35
C GLU A 71 -18.01 -16.35 -12.57
N LEU A 72 -17.28 -15.24 -12.47
CA LEU A 72 -17.81 -13.92 -12.77
C LEU A 72 -18.10 -13.77 -14.27
N THR A 73 -19.13 -13.00 -14.60
CA THR A 73 -19.36 -12.60 -16.00
C THR A 73 -18.24 -11.68 -16.49
N ASP A 74 -18.03 -11.58 -17.81
CA ASP A 74 -16.98 -10.74 -18.38
C ASP A 74 -17.12 -9.26 -17.97
N LYS A 75 -18.35 -8.74 -17.90
CA LYS A 75 -18.60 -7.38 -17.40
C LYS A 75 -18.30 -7.24 -15.91
N GLN A 76 -18.50 -8.27 -15.10
CA GLN A 76 -18.11 -8.23 -13.68
C GLN A 76 -16.59 -8.28 -13.52
N LYS A 77 -15.89 -9.10 -14.31
CA LYS A 77 -14.41 -9.15 -14.35
C LYS A 77 -13.85 -7.78 -14.77
N ALA A 78 -14.36 -7.18 -15.84
CA ALA A 78 -13.98 -5.84 -16.28
C ALA A 78 -14.25 -4.78 -15.20
N PHE A 79 -15.38 -4.88 -14.51
CA PHE A 79 -15.70 -3.98 -13.39
C PHE A 79 -14.71 -4.11 -12.22
N VAL A 80 -14.31 -5.33 -11.85
CA VAL A 80 -13.29 -5.56 -10.79
C VAL A 80 -11.98 -4.86 -11.15
N LEU A 81 -11.48 -5.07 -12.37
CA LEU A 81 -10.23 -4.47 -12.84
C LEU A 81 -10.32 -2.94 -12.88
N GLU A 82 -11.41 -2.40 -13.41
CA GLU A 82 -11.60 -0.95 -13.51
C GLU A 82 -11.76 -0.31 -12.13
N TYR A 83 -12.47 -0.96 -11.20
CA TYR A 83 -12.60 -0.48 -9.82
C TYR A 83 -11.26 -0.46 -9.09
N LEU A 84 -10.39 -1.45 -9.29
CA LEU A 84 -9.05 -1.44 -8.71
C LEU A 84 -8.16 -0.33 -9.26
N ARG A 85 -8.40 0.10 -10.50
CA ARG A 85 -7.67 1.20 -11.14
C ARG A 85 -8.03 2.56 -10.56
N ILE A 86 -9.32 2.84 -10.37
CA ILE A 86 -9.80 4.21 -10.03
C ILE A 86 -10.52 4.33 -8.68
N SER A 87 -10.75 3.22 -7.98
CA SER A 87 -11.44 3.16 -6.67
C SER A 87 -12.80 3.88 -6.61
N ASN A 88 -13.48 4.01 -7.74
CA ASN A 88 -14.77 4.70 -7.85
C ASN A 88 -15.81 3.77 -8.49
N ALA A 89 -16.71 3.22 -7.68
CA ALA A 89 -17.70 2.23 -8.12
C ALA A 89 -18.64 2.76 -9.23
N THR A 90 -19.08 4.02 -9.10
CA THR A 90 -19.97 4.63 -10.10
C THR A 90 -19.25 4.77 -11.42
N GLN A 91 -18.04 5.35 -11.41
CA GLN A 91 -17.29 5.57 -12.64
C GLN A 91 -16.85 4.25 -13.30
N SER A 92 -16.45 3.25 -12.51
CA SER A 92 -16.11 1.93 -13.04
C SER A 92 -17.31 1.24 -13.68
N TYR A 93 -18.50 1.41 -13.12
CA TYR A 93 -19.72 0.87 -13.72
C TYR A 93 -20.07 1.57 -15.03
N ILE A 94 -19.96 2.90 -15.11
CA ILE A 94 -20.13 3.67 -16.35
C ILE A 94 -19.17 3.15 -17.42
N ASN A 95 -17.87 3.04 -17.10
CA ASN A 95 -16.83 2.67 -18.05
C ASN A 95 -17.02 1.24 -18.63
N VAL A 96 -17.65 0.34 -17.87
CA VAL A 96 -17.79 -1.08 -18.25
C VAL A 96 -19.16 -1.40 -18.85
N TYR A 97 -20.22 -0.76 -18.33
CA TYR A 97 -21.60 -1.07 -18.74
C TYR A 97 -22.17 -0.04 -19.72
N ASP A 98 -21.49 1.09 -19.93
CA ASP A 98 -21.91 2.18 -20.81
C ASP A 98 -23.33 2.67 -20.52
N VAL A 99 -23.55 3.03 -19.24
CA VAL A 99 -24.85 3.50 -18.75
C VAL A 99 -24.76 4.92 -18.24
N ASP A 100 -25.92 5.56 -18.12
CA ASP A 100 -26.01 6.89 -17.52
C ASP A 100 -25.60 6.88 -16.04
N ARG A 101 -25.19 8.07 -15.56
CA ARG A 101 -24.70 8.24 -14.19
C ARG A 101 -25.75 7.91 -13.12
N LYS A 102 -27.04 8.17 -13.35
CA LYS A 102 -28.08 7.89 -12.34
C LYS A 102 -28.21 6.39 -12.12
N THR A 103 -28.19 5.61 -13.20
CA THR A 103 -28.18 4.15 -13.12
C THR A 103 -26.92 3.65 -12.42
N ALA A 104 -25.73 4.06 -12.87
CA ALA A 104 -24.45 3.64 -12.30
C ALA A 104 -24.26 3.99 -10.82
N PHE A 105 -24.83 5.12 -10.38
CA PHE A 105 -24.75 5.58 -8.99
C PHE A 105 -25.42 4.60 -8.03
N VAL A 106 -26.46 3.90 -8.47
CA VAL A 106 -27.17 2.89 -7.67
C VAL A 106 -26.55 1.51 -7.87
N THR A 107 -26.28 1.12 -9.11
CA THR A 107 -25.85 -0.25 -9.45
C THR A 107 -24.38 -0.51 -9.14
N GLY A 108 -23.50 0.47 -9.32
CA GLY A 108 -22.07 0.34 -9.06
C GLY A 108 -21.76 -0.06 -7.62
N PRO A 109 -22.22 0.70 -6.60
CA PRO A 109 -22.07 0.31 -5.19
C PRO A 109 -22.77 -1.02 -4.86
N ARG A 110 -23.94 -1.28 -5.46
CA ARG A 110 -24.65 -2.55 -5.27
C ARG A 110 -23.82 -3.74 -5.78
N LEU A 111 -23.10 -3.60 -6.90
CA LEU A 111 -22.23 -4.64 -7.43
C LEU A 111 -21.05 -4.94 -6.51
N LEU A 112 -20.54 -3.94 -5.79
CA LEU A 112 -19.54 -4.15 -4.72
C LEU A 112 -20.10 -4.92 -3.52
N GLY A 113 -21.42 -5.05 -3.36
CA GLY A 113 -22.04 -5.92 -2.37
C GLY A 113 -22.06 -7.40 -2.75
N ASN A 114 -21.74 -7.75 -4.00
CA ASN A 114 -21.68 -9.13 -4.44
C ASN A 114 -20.43 -9.82 -3.87
N VAL A 115 -20.63 -10.90 -3.10
CA VAL A 115 -19.56 -11.63 -2.40
C VAL A 115 -18.46 -12.13 -3.36
N ARG A 116 -18.82 -12.60 -4.56
CA ARG A 116 -17.85 -13.08 -5.56
C ARG A 116 -16.97 -11.93 -6.07
N VAL A 117 -17.58 -10.79 -6.37
CA VAL A 117 -16.87 -9.56 -6.78
C VAL A 117 -15.95 -9.07 -5.67
N GLN A 118 -16.42 -9.06 -4.41
CA GLN A 118 -15.60 -8.67 -3.26
C GLN A 118 -14.38 -9.57 -3.07
N ASN A 119 -14.55 -10.88 -3.22
CA ASN A 119 -13.46 -11.84 -3.07
C ASN A 119 -12.37 -11.62 -4.12
N GLU A 120 -12.75 -11.39 -5.38
CA GLU A 120 -11.79 -11.08 -6.45
C GLU A 120 -11.07 -9.74 -6.22
N ILE A 121 -11.79 -8.69 -5.79
CA ILE A 121 -11.17 -7.40 -5.40
C ILE A 121 -10.15 -7.60 -4.27
N LYS A 122 -10.51 -8.36 -3.22
CA LYS A 122 -9.62 -8.64 -2.09
C LYS A 122 -8.37 -9.40 -2.55
N ARG A 123 -8.54 -10.42 -3.39
CA ARG A 123 -7.46 -11.24 -3.92
C ARG A 123 -6.48 -10.43 -4.77
N LEU A 124 -6.99 -9.61 -5.69
CA LEU A 124 -6.16 -8.73 -6.52
C LEU A 124 -5.46 -7.64 -5.71
N ARG A 125 -6.11 -7.06 -4.68
CA ARG A 125 -5.44 -6.13 -3.75
C ARG A 125 -4.29 -6.80 -3.01
N LYS A 126 -4.50 -8.01 -2.49
CA LYS A 126 -3.46 -8.77 -1.79
C LYS A 126 -2.28 -9.06 -2.71
N ALA A 127 -2.55 -9.50 -3.95
CA ALA A 127 -1.53 -9.75 -4.95
C ALA A 127 -0.73 -8.49 -5.29
N LYS A 128 -1.43 -7.35 -5.48
CA LYS A 128 -0.77 -6.06 -5.75
C LYS A 128 0.11 -5.59 -4.59
N LEU A 129 -0.36 -5.72 -3.35
CA LEU A 129 0.43 -5.39 -2.15
C LEU A 129 1.68 -6.28 -2.04
N GLN A 130 1.51 -7.59 -2.28
CA GLN A 130 2.63 -8.53 -2.31
C GLN A 130 3.66 -8.18 -3.40
N GLU A 131 3.22 -7.77 -4.60
CA GLU A 131 4.13 -7.34 -5.66
C GLU A 131 4.84 -6.01 -5.34
N LEU A 132 4.14 -5.07 -4.70
CA LEU A 132 4.73 -3.81 -4.26
C LEU A 132 5.72 -3.99 -3.11
N GLY A 133 5.74 -5.16 -2.46
CA GLY A 133 6.53 -5.40 -1.26
C GLY A 133 6.12 -4.50 -0.10
N VAL A 134 4.85 -4.04 -0.10
CA VAL A 134 4.29 -3.20 0.97
C VAL A 134 3.41 -4.09 1.84
N ASP A 135 3.93 -4.46 3.01
CA ASP A 135 3.17 -5.07 4.08
C ASP A 135 2.49 -3.99 4.95
N ALA A 136 1.49 -4.40 5.74
CA ALA A 136 0.90 -3.55 6.77
C ALA A 136 1.97 -3.01 7.73
N PHE A 137 3.05 -3.76 7.95
CA PHE A 137 4.21 -3.34 8.73
C PHE A 137 4.96 -2.16 8.11
N ASP A 138 5.11 -2.09 6.78
CA ASP A 138 5.81 -0.96 6.14
C ASP A 138 5.01 0.34 6.29
N LEU A 139 3.68 0.27 6.13
CA LEU A 139 2.79 1.43 6.37
C LEU A 139 2.77 1.84 7.84
N MET A 140 2.85 0.87 8.76
CA MET A 140 2.96 1.14 10.19
C MET A 140 4.30 1.80 10.53
N GLU A 141 5.40 1.41 9.89
CA GLU A 141 6.72 2.03 10.10
C GLU A 141 6.70 3.50 9.70
N ASP A 142 6.15 3.83 8.52
CA ASP A 142 5.98 5.23 8.10
C ASP A 142 5.10 6.02 9.09
N MET A 143 4.01 5.43 9.59
CA MET A 143 3.18 6.05 10.62
C MET A 143 3.92 6.23 11.96
N VAL A 144 4.83 5.33 12.32
CA VAL A 144 5.66 5.46 13.52
C VAL A 144 6.64 6.62 13.36
N ILE A 145 7.22 6.78 12.17
CA ILE A 145 8.08 7.93 11.84
C ILE A 145 7.28 9.24 12.02
N GLU A 146 6.10 9.36 11.43
CA GLU A 146 5.22 10.53 11.61
C GLU A 146 4.82 10.77 13.08
N ALA A 147 4.48 9.71 13.83
CA ALA A 147 4.08 9.80 15.23
C ALA A 147 5.20 10.30 16.16
N ARG A 148 6.45 9.95 15.82
CA ARG A 148 7.64 10.29 16.61
C ARG A 148 8.30 11.59 16.18
N ALA A 149 8.10 12.02 14.94
CA ALA A 149 8.73 13.21 14.37
C ALA A 149 8.66 14.44 15.29
N ASP A 150 9.79 15.13 15.39
CA ASP A 150 9.93 16.38 16.13
C ASP A 150 10.42 17.50 15.20
N ILE A 151 9.90 18.71 15.39
CA ILE A 151 10.25 19.85 14.53
C ILE A 151 11.72 20.27 14.68
N GLY A 152 12.33 20.03 15.85
CA GLY A 152 13.73 20.31 16.12
C GLY A 152 14.71 19.42 15.35
N ASP A 153 14.24 18.32 14.77
CA ASP A 153 15.06 17.46 13.91
C ASP A 153 15.37 18.10 12.56
N PHE A 154 14.68 19.19 12.19
CA PHE A 154 14.74 19.81 10.87
C PHE A 154 15.30 21.23 10.85
N ILE A 155 15.23 21.94 11.98
CA ILE A 155 15.59 23.34 12.08
C ILE A 155 16.54 23.55 13.27
N ASP A 156 17.63 24.26 13.02
CA ASP A 156 18.43 24.90 14.05
C ASP A 156 17.93 26.32 14.28
N PHE A 157 17.83 26.74 15.53
CA PHE A 157 17.39 28.08 15.87
C PHE A 157 18.15 28.62 17.07
N GLY A 158 18.24 29.95 17.13
CA GLY A 158 18.93 30.63 18.21
C GLY A 158 18.49 32.08 18.33
N LYS A 159 19.14 32.78 19.27
CA LYS A 159 18.93 34.20 19.51
C LYS A 159 20.26 34.93 19.58
N TYR A 160 20.24 36.20 19.21
CA TYR A 160 21.36 37.10 19.35
C TYR A 160 20.86 38.52 19.61
N ASP A 161 21.67 39.28 20.30
CA ASP A 161 21.42 40.67 20.61
C ASP A 161 22.14 41.55 19.58
N MET A 162 21.47 42.61 19.15
CA MET A 162 22.01 43.57 18.20
C MET A 162 21.75 44.97 18.73
N LEU A 163 22.80 45.79 18.85
CA LEU A 163 22.65 47.19 19.24
C LEU A 163 21.83 47.94 18.19
N ASN A 164 20.90 48.78 18.65
CA ASN A 164 20.22 49.73 17.78
C ASN A 164 21.18 50.87 17.46
N VAL A 165 21.49 51.04 16.18
CA VAL A 165 22.35 52.12 15.69
C VAL A 165 21.55 53.08 14.83
N ASP A 166 21.92 54.35 14.83
CA ASP A 166 21.36 55.34 13.92
C ASP A 166 21.98 55.26 12.52
N PHE A 167 21.68 56.26 11.67
CA PHE A 167 22.18 56.30 10.30
C PHE A 167 23.70 56.52 10.22
N ASP A 168 24.27 57.21 11.22
CA ASP A 168 25.70 57.52 11.29
C ASP A 168 26.50 56.38 11.97
N GLY A 169 25.79 55.38 12.53
CA GLY A 169 26.37 54.18 13.14
C GLY A 169 26.54 54.30 14.65
N ASP A 170 26.06 55.37 15.26
CA ASP A 170 26.12 55.59 16.70
C ASP A 170 25.03 54.80 17.41
N VAL A 171 25.39 54.24 18.58
CA VAL A 171 24.47 53.43 19.39
C VAL A 171 23.39 54.32 19.98
N LYS A 172 22.13 54.00 19.71
CA LYS A 172 20.99 54.67 20.33
C LYS A 172 20.88 54.26 21.79
N LEU A 173 20.59 55.25 22.62
CA LEU A 173 20.36 55.04 24.04
C LEU A 173 18.86 55.10 24.34
N ASP A 174 18.43 54.34 25.33
CA ASP A 174 17.07 54.39 25.86
C ASP A 174 16.85 55.63 26.75
N THR A 175 15.69 55.72 27.39
CA THR A 175 15.35 56.84 28.30
C THR A 175 16.18 56.90 29.57
N GLU A 176 16.97 55.86 29.86
CA GLU A 176 17.84 55.74 31.04
C GLU A 176 19.33 55.81 30.66
N ASP A 177 19.64 56.30 29.45
CA ASP A 177 21.00 56.39 28.88
C ASP A 177 21.72 55.04 28.70
N ASN A 178 21.00 53.92 28.65
CA ASN A 178 21.57 52.60 28.35
C ASN A 178 21.51 52.28 26.85
N PRO A 179 22.47 51.50 26.29
CA PRO A 179 22.39 51.03 24.92
C PRO A 179 21.08 50.30 24.61
N GLU A 180 20.37 50.76 23.58
CA GLU A 180 19.16 50.08 23.11
C GLU A 180 19.54 48.79 22.38
N VAL A 181 18.96 47.66 22.82
CA VAL A 181 19.26 46.31 22.30
C VAL A 181 18.03 45.71 21.62
N PHE A 182 18.18 45.29 20.37
CA PHE A 182 17.22 44.44 19.68
C PHE A 182 17.52 42.96 19.91
N HIS A 183 16.54 42.22 20.42
CA HIS A 183 16.58 40.77 20.49
C HIS A 183 16.09 40.17 19.17
N LYS A 184 16.99 39.50 18.45
CA LYS A 184 16.66 38.83 17.19
C LYS A 184 16.79 37.31 17.34
N SER A 185 15.99 36.60 16.56
CA SER A 185 16.08 35.15 16.41
C SER A 185 16.49 34.80 15.00
N TRP A 186 17.17 33.67 14.85
CA TRP A 186 17.47 33.08 13.56
C TRP A 186 16.97 31.64 13.52
N LEU A 187 16.59 31.20 12.33
CA LEU A 187 16.22 29.82 12.01
C LEU A 187 17.03 29.37 10.78
N GLN A 188 17.48 28.13 10.76
CA GLN A 188 18.24 27.54 9.67
C GLN A 188 17.84 26.08 9.47
N PHE A 189 17.67 25.63 8.22
CA PHE A 189 17.46 24.21 7.94
C PHE A 189 18.74 23.42 8.22
N LYS A 190 18.58 22.22 8.77
CA LYS A 190 19.65 21.23 8.83
C LYS A 190 19.95 20.67 7.44
N ASP A 191 21.16 20.13 7.28
CA ASP A 191 21.59 19.56 6.00
C ASP A 191 20.72 18.36 5.61
N LYS A 192 20.35 18.28 4.33
CA LYS A 192 19.43 17.25 3.80
C LYS A 192 19.90 15.83 4.07
N ASP A 193 21.21 15.58 4.00
CA ASP A 193 21.83 14.26 4.22
C ASP A 193 21.82 13.82 5.69
N LYS A 194 21.45 14.70 6.62
CA LYS A 194 21.40 14.44 8.06
C LYS A 194 19.99 14.30 8.63
N ILE A 195 18.95 14.44 7.80
CA ILE A 195 17.55 14.47 8.24
C ILE A 195 16.71 13.44 7.47
N ASP A 196 15.77 12.80 8.17
CA ASP A 196 14.74 11.99 7.52
C ASP A 196 13.57 12.88 7.10
N THR A 197 13.38 13.07 5.80
CA THR A 197 12.33 13.95 5.26
C THR A 197 10.94 13.34 5.20
N LYS A 198 10.79 12.03 5.49
CA LYS A 198 9.49 11.33 5.45
C LYS A 198 8.35 12.03 6.22
N PRO A 199 8.53 12.56 7.45
CA PRO A 199 7.45 13.18 8.20
C PRO A 199 7.15 14.64 7.80
N ILE A 200 7.86 15.20 6.82
CA ILE A 200 7.68 16.60 6.39
C ILE A 200 6.49 16.69 5.42
N LYS A 201 5.49 17.47 5.81
CA LYS A 201 4.34 17.81 4.97
C LYS A 201 4.65 18.97 4.02
N ALA A 202 5.37 19.99 4.49
CA ALA A 202 5.78 21.13 3.67
C ALA A 202 7.06 21.79 4.21
N MET A 203 7.86 22.35 3.31
CA MET A 203 9.08 23.10 3.65
C MET A 203 9.23 24.31 2.71
N ARG A 204 9.48 25.50 3.26
CA ARG A 204 9.59 26.75 2.49
C ARG A 204 10.43 27.81 3.22
N ILE A 205 10.86 28.83 2.49
CA ILE A 205 11.44 30.05 3.08
C ILE A 205 10.35 31.11 3.17
N GLY A 206 10.04 31.57 4.39
CA GLY A 206 9.17 32.70 4.66
C GLY A 206 9.93 34.02 4.76
N LYS A 207 9.21 35.11 5.08
CA LYS A 207 9.79 36.44 5.27
C LYS A 207 10.84 36.49 6.38
N ASP A 208 10.62 35.72 7.44
CA ASP A 208 11.44 35.75 8.66
C ASP A 208 12.27 34.47 8.85
N GLY A 209 12.40 33.65 7.80
CA GLY A 209 13.25 32.46 7.79
C GLY A 209 12.56 31.15 7.37
N PRO A 210 13.24 30.01 7.58
CA PRO A 210 12.72 28.66 7.37
C PRO A 210 11.37 28.37 8.01
N VAL A 211 10.48 27.71 7.27
CA VAL A 211 9.22 27.16 7.77
C VAL A 211 9.16 25.68 7.41
N VAL A 212 8.98 24.83 8.43
CA VAL A 212 8.69 23.39 8.29
C VAL A 212 7.30 23.11 8.84
N GLU A 213 6.52 22.34 8.11
CA GLU A 213 5.26 21.75 8.57
C GLU A 213 5.40 20.23 8.54
N LEU A 214 5.11 19.58 9.66
CA LEU A 214 5.11 18.12 9.75
C LEU A 214 3.71 17.56 9.53
N HIS A 215 3.63 16.29 9.16
CA HIS A 215 2.38 15.53 9.20
C HIS A 215 1.80 15.51 10.64
N ASP A 216 0.48 15.32 10.75
CA ASP A 216 -0.21 15.35 12.04
C ASP A 216 0.16 14.12 12.90
N ARG A 217 1.14 14.33 13.78
CA ARG A 217 1.63 13.29 14.69
C ARG A 217 0.56 12.72 15.61
N ASN A 218 -0.46 13.51 15.98
CA ASN A 218 -1.51 13.05 16.88
C ASN A 218 -2.47 12.11 16.16
N LYS A 219 -2.79 12.42 14.90
CA LYS A 219 -3.55 11.53 14.04
C LYS A 219 -2.82 10.21 13.79
N ALA A 220 -1.52 10.26 13.48
CA ALA A 220 -0.70 9.05 13.32
C ALA A 220 -0.72 8.18 14.60
N ARG A 221 -0.51 8.79 15.77
CA ARG A 221 -0.60 8.09 17.07
C ARG A 221 -1.97 7.47 17.32
N GLN A 222 -3.05 8.19 17.02
CA GLN A 222 -4.40 7.70 17.23
C GLN A 222 -4.67 6.44 16.39
N LEU A 223 -4.28 6.45 15.12
CA LEU A 223 -4.45 5.29 14.24
C LEU A 223 -3.57 4.10 14.67
N LEU A 224 -2.34 4.34 15.12
CA LEU A 224 -1.49 3.30 15.71
C LEU A 224 -2.11 2.69 16.97
N LEU A 225 -2.64 3.52 17.88
CA LEU A 225 -3.34 3.04 19.09
C LEU A 225 -4.60 2.24 18.75
N GLU A 226 -5.37 2.66 17.75
CA GLU A 226 -6.54 1.94 17.26
C GLU A 226 -6.17 0.56 16.71
N TYR A 227 -5.08 0.49 15.93
CA TYR A 227 -4.56 -0.78 15.43
C TYR A 227 -4.13 -1.70 16.57
N LEU A 228 -3.35 -1.20 17.53
CA LEU A 228 -2.92 -1.97 18.69
C LEU A 228 -4.14 -2.48 19.47
N ASN A 229 -5.12 -1.62 19.77
CA ASN A 229 -6.32 -2.00 20.51
C ASN A 229 -7.16 -3.07 19.81
N LYS A 230 -7.26 -3.04 18.48
CA LYS A 230 -7.98 -4.08 17.71
C LYS A 230 -7.27 -5.43 17.73
N ASN A 231 -5.95 -5.44 17.86
CA ASN A 231 -5.13 -6.64 17.79
C ASN A 231 -4.70 -7.18 19.17
N ILE A 232 -4.98 -6.47 20.27
CA ILE A 232 -4.76 -6.93 21.66
C ILE A 232 -5.60 -8.19 21.99
N GLY A 233 -6.64 -8.50 21.20
CA GLY A 233 -7.50 -9.66 21.43
C GLY A 233 -6.99 -11.00 20.86
N ASP A 234 -5.95 -11.01 20.01
CA ASP A 234 -5.67 -12.19 19.16
C ASP A 234 -4.23 -12.75 19.15
N SER A 235 -3.26 -12.20 19.90
CA SER A 235 -2.01 -12.94 20.17
C SER A 235 -1.18 -12.40 21.34
N ASP A 236 -0.45 -13.31 21.97
CA ASP A 236 0.62 -13.07 22.97
C ASP A 236 1.79 -12.20 22.45
N ASP A 237 1.75 -11.69 21.21
CA ASP A 237 2.90 -11.03 20.55
C ASP A 237 3.05 -9.53 20.88
N VAL A 238 2.09 -8.92 21.61
CA VAL A 238 2.17 -7.50 22.00
C VAL A 238 2.98 -7.30 23.29
N GLN A 239 4.06 -8.07 23.49
CA GLN A 239 5.03 -7.82 24.57
C GLN A 239 6.29 -7.07 24.13
N ILE A 240 6.41 -6.66 22.87
CA ILE A 240 7.67 -6.06 22.36
C ILE A 240 7.46 -4.64 21.81
N ILE A 241 6.78 -3.75 22.55
CA ILE A 241 7.12 -2.31 22.55
C ILE A 241 6.91 -1.81 23.97
N GLY A 242 7.96 -1.94 24.79
CA GLY A 242 7.93 -1.64 26.21
C GLY A 242 7.58 -0.18 26.53
N PHE A 243 6.32 0.04 26.89
CA PHE A 243 5.99 0.90 28.03
C PHE A 243 5.40 -0.03 29.08
N ASP A 244 6.24 -0.38 30.06
CA ASP A 244 5.94 -1.32 31.13
C ASP A 244 4.86 -0.74 32.07
N ARG A 245 3.59 -0.86 31.65
CA ARG A 245 2.42 -0.44 32.42
C ARG A 245 2.16 -1.35 33.63
N ARG A 246 2.96 -2.41 33.83
CA ARG A 246 2.85 -3.33 34.98
C ARG A 246 3.47 -2.75 36.25
N LYS A 247 4.46 -1.84 36.17
CA LYS A 247 4.99 -1.15 37.37
C LYS A 247 4.04 -0.09 37.94
N ALA A 248 3.35 0.67 37.09
CA ALA A 248 2.47 1.76 37.53
C ALA A 248 1.20 1.28 38.28
N ASN A 249 0.76 0.04 38.04
CA ASN A 249 -0.40 -0.54 38.75
C ASN A 249 -0.01 -1.26 40.04
N ALA A 250 1.24 -1.73 40.18
CA ALA A 250 1.73 -2.32 41.42
C ALA A 250 1.96 -1.25 42.51
N GLU A 251 2.48 -0.08 42.14
CA GLU A 251 2.71 1.03 43.08
C GLU A 251 1.40 1.68 43.59
N ARG A 252 0.30 1.56 42.83
CA ARG A 252 -1.03 2.04 43.24
C ARG A 252 -1.79 1.07 44.14
N SER A 253 -1.44 -0.22 44.16
CA SER A 253 -2.06 -1.21 45.06
C SER A 253 -1.37 -1.34 46.40
N GLU A 254 -0.13 -0.84 46.55
CA GLU A 254 0.59 -0.84 47.85
C GLU A 254 0.34 0.43 48.68
N THR A 255 -0.40 1.40 48.14
CA THR A 255 -0.73 2.69 48.79
C THR A 255 -2.21 2.89 49.08
N SER A 256 -3.02 1.82 49.10
CA SER A 256 -4.43 1.83 49.57
C SER A 256 -4.68 0.77 50.63
#